data_AF-Q3YND4-F1
#
_entry.id   AF-Q3YND4-F1
#
_cell.length_a   1.000
_cell.length_b   1.000
_cell.length_c   1.000
_cell.angle_alpha   90.00
_cell.angle_beta   90.00
_cell.angle_gamma   90.00
#
_symmetry.space_group_name_H-M   'P 1'
#
loop_
_entity.id
_entity.type
_entity.pdbx_description
1 polymer ?
#
loop_
_entity_poly.entity_id
_entity_poly.type
_entity_poly.pdbx_seq_one_letter_code
_entity_poly.pdbx_strand_id
1 'polypeptide(L)' 'MVFVELSIFVAFIGLLLYKWSVYTFGYFSKRGVAHEKPIPLLGNIPWSVLMGKES' A
#
# COMPACT_ATOMS: atom_id res chain seq x y z
N MET A 1 -27.96 2.68 -9.67
CA MET A 1 -28.97 1.63 -9.59
C MET A 1 -28.53 0.67 -8.50
N VAL A 2 -27.85 -0.42 -8.83
CA VAL A 2 -27.17 -1.25 -7.80
C VAL A 2 -25.68 -1.42 -8.12
N PHE A 3 -25.34 -1.55 -9.41
CA PHE A 3 -23.96 -1.69 -9.86
C PHE A 3 -23.08 -0.46 -9.61
N VAL A 4 -23.63 0.75 -9.73
CA VAL A 4 -22.90 2.00 -9.50
C VAL A 4 -22.58 2.14 -8.01
N GLU A 5 -23.55 1.87 -7.16
CA GLU A 5 -23.47 1.93 -5.70
C GLU A 5 -22.46 0.91 -5.19
N LEU A 6 -22.50 -0.32 -5.70
CA LEU A 6 -21.53 -1.37 -5.36
C LEU A 6 -20.12 -0.99 -5.81
N SER A 7 -19.98 -0.38 -7.00
CA SER A 7 -18.68 0.08 -7.51
C SER A 7 -18.10 1.19 -6.65
N ILE A 8 -18.91 2.17 -6.23
CA ILE A 8 -18.50 3.24 -5.30
C ILE A 8 -18.10 2.65 -3.94
N PHE A 9 -18.87 1.69 -3.43
CA PHE A 9 -18.56 1.03 -2.16
C PHE A 9 -17.21 0.30 -2.22
N VAL A 10 -16.97 -0.49 -3.27
CA VAL A 10 -15.68 -1.19 -3.46
C VAL A 10 -14.53 -0.19 -3.60
N ALA A 11 -14.70 0.89 -4.36
CA ALA A 11 -13.69 1.93 -4.48
C ALA A 11 -13.38 2.62 -3.14
N PHE A 12 -14.41 2.89 -2.34
CA PHE A 12 -14.27 3.48 -1.02
C PHE A 12 -13.50 2.56 -0.06
N ILE A 13 -13.86 1.27 0.00
CA ILE A 13 -13.12 0.28 0.79
C ILE A 13 -11.67 0.15 0.29
N GLY A 14 -11.45 0.10 -1.02
CA GLY A 14 -10.12 0.07 -1.62
C GLY A 14 -9.26 1.27 -1.23
N LEU A 15 -9.85 2.47 -1.21
CA LEU A 15 -9.16 3.69 -0.76
C LEU A 15 -8.77 3.63 0.72
N LEU A 16 -9.67 3.13 1.58
CA LEU A 16 -9.39 2.96 3.00
C LEU A 16 -8.27 1.95 3.25
N LEU A 17 -8.31 0.80 2.56
CA LEU A 17 -7.27 -0.22 2.62
C LEU A 17 -5.93 0.32 2.14
N TYR A 18 -5.92 1.07 1.03
CA TYR A 18 -4.71 1.72 0.54
C TYR A 18 -4.13 2.67 1.58
N LYS A 19 -4.94 3.62 2.09
CA LYS A 19 -4.49 4.58 3.11
C LYS A 19 -3.97 3.90 4.38
N TRP A 20 -4.68 2.88 4.86
CA TRP A 20 -4.26 2.11 6.02
C TRP A 20 -2.90 1.42 5.77
N SER A 21 -2.71 0.82 4.60
CA SER A 21 -1.49 0.10 4.25
C SER A 21 -0.23 0.95 4.16
N VAL A 22 -0.37 2.27 3.89
CA VAL A 22 0.77 3.20 3.73
C VAL A 22 0.91 4.20 4.87
N TYR A 23 0.03 4.16 5.88
CA TYR A 23 -0.06 5.18 6.93
C TYR A 23 1.26 5.37 7.71
N THR A 24 2.02 4.29 7.90
CA THR A 24 3.27 4.29 8.68
C THR A 24 4.51 4.70 7.87
N PHE A 25 4.41 4.72 6.55
CA PHE A 25 5.56 4.87 5.65
C PHE A 25 6.15 6.28 5.57
N GLY A 26 5.47 7.29 6.13
CA GLY A 26 5.93 8.68 6.07
C GLY A 26 7.07 9.04 7.04
N TYR A 27 7.60 8.11 7.85
CA TYR A 27 8.56 8.42 8.91
C TYR A 27 9.84 9.12 8.38
N PHE A 28 10.44 8.57 7.32
CA PHE A 28 11.67 9.10 6.72
C PHE A 28 11.39 10.33 5.86
N SER A 29 10.31 10.32 5.06
CA SER A 29 9.92 11.47 4.24
C SER A 29 9.70 12.73 5.10
N LYS A 30 9.05 12.59 6.27
CA LYS A 30 8.83 13.68 7.23
C LYS A 30 10.12 14.29 7.81
N ARG A 31 11.24 13.57 7.71
CA ARG A 31 12.55 13.96 8.26
C ARG A 31 13.57 14.35 7.19
N GLY A 32 13.18 14.32 5.91
CA GLY A 32 14.10 14.59 4.79
C GLY A 32 15.19 13.53 4.64
N VAL A 33 14.98 12.32 5.17
CA VAL A 33 15.94 11.21 5.05
C VAL A 33 15.71 10.53 3.70
N ALA A 34 16.78 10.33 2.92
CA ALA A 34 16.70 9.59 1.66
C ALA A 34 16.28 8.13 1.94
N HIS A 35 15.26 7.65 1.24
CA HIS A 35 14.74 6.30 1.38
C HIS A 35 14.12 5.82 0.07
N GLU A 36 14.09 4.50 -0.12
CA GLU A 36 13.35 3.89 -1.21
C GLU A 36 11.84 3.98 -0.96
N LYS A 37 11.06 4.14 -2.02
CA LYS A 37 9.60 4.30 -1.90
C LYS A 37 8.96 2.94 -1.56
N PRO A 38 8.25 2.83 -0.42
CA PRO A 38 7.62 1.58 -0.03
C PRO A 38 6.42 1.23 -0.93
N ILE A 39 6.23 -0.06 -1.15
CA ILE A 39 5.08 -0.67 -1.79
C ILE A 39 3.95 -0.80 -0.75
N PRO A 40 2.70 -0.47 -1.10
CA PRO A 40 1.54 -0.73 -0.22
C PRO A 40 1.56 -2.16 0.34
N LEU A 41 1.25 -2.32 1.63
CA LEU A 41 1.26 -3.57 2.42
C LEU A 41 2.67 -4.16 2.70
N LEU A 42 3.60 -4.08 1.75
CA LEU A 42 4.89 -4.79 1.84
C LEU A 42 6.04 -3.91 2.32
N GLY A 43 5.87 -2.59 2.27
CA GLY A 43 6.96 -1.67 2.52
C GLY A 43 8.06 -1.86 1.49
N ASN A 44 9.29 -2.09 1.95
CA ASN A 44 10.45 -2.26 1.09
C ASN A 44 10.84 -3.74 0.92
N ILE A 45 9.97 -4.67 1.31
CA ILE A 45 10.21 -6.10 1.14
C ILE A 45 9.89 -6.48 -0.31
N PRO A 46 10.86 -7.01 -1.08
CA PRO A 46 10.61 -7.47 -2.44
C PRO A 46 9.62 -8.63 -2.48
N TRP A 47 8.80 -8.67 -3.53
CA TRP A 47 7.84 -9.76 -3.72
C TRP A 47 8.52 -11.14 -3.89
N SER A 48 9.73 -11.18 -4.46
CA SER A 48 10.55 -12.39 -4.59
C SER A 48 10.83 -13.05 -3.24
N VAL A 49 11.22 -12.24 -2.24
CA VAL A 49 11.51 -12.68 -0.87
C VAL A 49 10.28 -13.31 -0.23
N LEU A 50 9.11 -12.68 -0.39
CA LEU A 50 7.85 -13.20 0.17
C LEU A 50 7.40 -14.51 -0.47
N MET A 51 7.67 -14.69 -1.76
CA MET A 51 7.36 -15.92 -2.48
C MET A 51 8.41 -17.02 -2.26
N GLY A 52 9.45 -16.77 -1.45
CA GLY A 52 10.57 -17.70 -1.29
C GLY A 52 11.33 -17.95 -2.59
N LYS A 53 11.23 -17.03 -3.57
CA LYS A 53 11.91 -17.07 -4.87
C LYS A 53 13.22 -16.28 -4.83
N GLU A 54 14.00 -16.46 -3.77
CA GLU A 54 15.37 -15.95 -3.71
C GLU A 54 16.34 -17.08 -4.08
N SER A 55 17.39 -16.66 -4.80
CA SER A 55 18.36 -17.46 -5.55
C SER A 55 19.33 -18.28 -4.70
#